data_AF-A0A261XWX3-F1
#
_entry.id   AF-A0A261XWX3-F1
#
_cell.length_a   1.000
_cell.length_b   1.000
_cell.length_c   1.000
_cell.angle_alpha   90.00
_cell.angle_beta   90.00
_cell.angle_gamma   90.00
#
_symmetry.space_group_name_H-M   'P 1'
#
loop_
_entity.id
_entity.type
_entity.pdbx_description
1 polymer ?
#
loop_
_entity_poly.entity_id
_entity_poly.type
_entity_poly.pdbx_seq_one_letter_code
_entity_poly.pdbx_strand_id
1 'polypeptide(L)'
;MFGLGRDSPQAHIRVIGRDKRALEDLKRLGAEVMQVDYENQESVEAAMRSCDWVIIVPDDDASRVDHGRRVIDAAQSARVQNCILLSLAAVDRGRQKNLQYIAQYGDLEDHVKQKFQQGRYCIVRNDFFQQYLYLWIAMMQRDKTIRMSLRDGDKFAPVNVEDIGHALLLIVMDKRDDINMMIANHQQVLHFTGPKVMTVKDLVEKLNRSVRDMNMSYSETSRDDLRQYLQALRREEDARYMRSMARNEEDDPSRPQIEHLTDAFIETMLDVFELIKTGSVNIVTDELEKILGRKPMDISDFFTNHREDFDPNMNRK
;
A
#
# COMPACT_ATOMS: atom_id res chain seq x y z
N MET A 1 18.25 0.87 -5.98
CA MET A 1 18.31 0.96 -7.47
C MET A 1 18.83 -0.38 -8.02
N PHE A 2 17.95 -1.36 -8.20
CA PHE A 2 18.32 -2.67 -8.74
C PHE A 2 18.33 -2.58 -10.26
N GLY A 3 19.52 -2.63 -10.86
CA GLY A 3 19.70 -2.59 -12.31
C GLY A 3 19.16 -3.86 -12.95
N LEU A 4 18.00 -3.76 -13.58
CA LEU A 4 17.63 -4.68 -14.65
C LEU A 4 18.73 -4.61 -15.71
N GLY A 5 19.39 -5.73 -16.00
CA GLY A 5 20.46 -5.80 -16.98
C GLY A 5 19.98 -5.33 -18.36
N ARG A 6 20.91 -4.98 -19.26
CA ARG A 6 20.59 -4.53 -20.63
C ARG A 6 19.72 -5.53 -21.44
N ASP A 7 19.67 -6.79 -21.03
CA ASP A 7 18.87 -7.86 -21.65
C ASP A 7 17.58 -8.21 -20.90
N SER A 8 17.25 -7.49 -19.83
CA SER A 8 15.98 -7.66 -19.12
C SER A 8 14.83 -7.21 -20.02
N PRO A 9 13.73 -7.98 -20.12
CA PRO A 9 12.55 -7.53 -20.85
C PRO A 9 12.12 -6.14 -20.44
N GLN A 10 11.92 -5.27 -21.42
CA GLN A 10 11.36 -3.94 -21.20
C GLN A 10 9.84 -4.08 -21.19
N ALA A 11 9.21 -3.87 -20.04
CA ALA A 11 7.78 -3.57 -20.00
C ALA A 11 7.56 -2.13 -20.46
N HIS A 12 6.59 -1.91 -21.33
CA HIS A 12 6.07 -0.58 -21.58
C HIS A 12 5.11 -0.22 -20.45
N ILE A 13 5.51 0.71 -19.58
CA ILE A 13 4.70 1.12 -18.44
C ILE A 13 3.87 2.33 -18.83
N ARG A 14 2.55 2.17 -18.79
CA ARG A 14 1.60 3.28 -18.87
C ARG A 14 0.99 3.54 -17.50
N VAL A 15 1.00 4.79 -17.07
CA VAL A 15 0.33 5.24 -15.84
C VAL A 15 -0.78 6.21 -16.19
N ILE A 16 -1.95 5.98 -15.59
CA ILE A 16 -3.10 6.86 -15.72
C ILE A 16 -3.40 7.52 -14.38
N GLY A 17 -3.86 8.76 -14.40
CA GLY A 17 -4.27 9.47 -13.18
C GLY A 17 -4.97 10.79 -13.50
N ARG A 18 -5.67 11.35 -12.51
CA ARG A 18 -6.40 12.63 -12.65
C ARG A 18 -5.50 13.85 -12.55
N ASP A 19 -4.47 13.79 -11.70
CA ASP A 19 -3.56 14.91 -11.44
C ASP A 19 -2.32 14.80 -12.32
N LYS A 20 -2.19 15.77 -13.23
CA LYS A 20 -1.05 15.85 -14.13
C LYS A 20 0.28 16.04 -13.39
N ARG A 21 0.32 16.73 -12.25
CA ARG A 21 1.56 16.97 -11.50
C ARG A 21 2.11 15.67 -10.93
N ALA A 22 1.26 14.85 -10.33
CA ALA A 22 1.64 13.53 -9.81
C ALA A 22 2.19 12.60 -10.91
N LEU A 23 1.75 12.79 -12.16
CA LEU A 23 2.21 12.02 -13.31
C LEU A 23 3.57 12.49 -13.86
N GLU A 24 4.00 13.72 -13.60
CA GLU A 24 5.24 14.26 -14.18
C GLU A 24 6.48 13.51 -13.69
N ASP A 25 6.49 13.07 -12.43
CA ASP A 25 7.61 12.33 -11.84
C ASP A 25 7.75 10.94 -12.49
N LEU A 26 6.63 10.25 -12.69
CA LEU A 26 6.58 8.96 -13.36
C LEU A 26 6.99 9.06 -14.83
N LYS A 27 6.63 10.17 -15.50
CA LYS A 27 7.11 10.46 -16.85
C LYS A 27 8.63 10.64 -16.88
N ARG A 28 9.24 11.31 -15.89
CA ARG A 28 10.71 11.44 -15.79
C ARG A 28 11.40 10.09 -15.58
N LEU A 29 10.72 9.14 -14.92
CA LEU A 29 11.18 7.76 -14.76
C LEU A 29 10.97 6.88 -16.01
N GLY A 30 10.38 7.43 -17.08
CA GLY A 30 10.23 6.76 -18.38
C GLY A 30 8.86 6.14 -18.64
N ALA A 31 7.87 6.37 -17.78
CA ALA A 31 6.51 5.91 -18.04
C ALA A 31 5.81 6.73 -19.14
N GLU A 32 4.98 6.08 -19.95
CA GLU A 32 3.92 6.77 -20.70
C GLU A 32 2.86 7.23 -19.70
N VAL A 33 2.56 8.53 -19.65
CA VAL A 33 1.55 9.05 -18.73
C VAL A 33 0.35 9.60 -19.47
N MET A 34 -0.83 9.23 -19.02
CA MET A 34 -2.10 9.71 -19.57
C MET A 34 -2.95 10.30 -18.44
N GLN A 35 -3.28 11.59 -18.58
CA GLN A 35 -4.29 12.18 -17.73
C GLN A 35 -5.66 11.63 -18.15
N VAL A 36 -6.42 11.09 -17.21
CA VAL A 36 -7.76 10.55 -17.46
C VAL A 36 -8.79 11.24 -16.60
N ASP A 37 -9.99 11.41 -17.17
CA ASP A 37 -11.18 11.76 -16.42
C ASP A 37 -11.97 10.49 -16.13
N TYR A 38 -12.01 10.08 -14.86
CA TYR A 38 -12.72 8.88 -14.44
C TYR A 38 -14.25 9.01 -14.55
N GLU A 39 -14.79 10.21 -14.78
CA GLU A 39 -16.21 10.40 -15.10
C GLU A 39 -16.51 10.20 -16.59
N ASN A 40 -15.48 10.13 -17.43
CA ASN A 40 -15.58 9.91 -18.86
C ASN A 40 -15.07 8.51 -19.25
N GLN A 41 -15.99 7.56 -19.39
CA GLN A 41 -15.67 6.16 -19.72
C GLN A 41 -14.83 6.02 -21.00
N GLU A 42 -15.08 6.82 -22.04
CA GLU A 42 -14.31 6.76 -23.28
C GLU A 42 -12.84 7.18 -23.07
N SER A 43 -12.61 8.14 -22.16
CA SER A 43 -11.25 8.57 -21.78
C SER A 43 -10.49 7.44 -21.08
N VAL A 44 -11.14 6.71 -20.19
CA VAL A 44 -10.51 5.58 -19.47
C VAL A 44 -10.26 4.42 -20.43
N GLU A 45 -11.21 4.08 -21.30
CA GLU A 45 -11.07 3.04 -22.32
C GLU A 45 -9.94 3.32 -23.31
N ALA A 46 -9.81 4.58 -23.75
CA ALA A 46 -8.72 4.97 -24.64
C ALA A 46 -7.34 4.70 -24.00
N ALA A 47 -7.21 4.90 -22.69
CA ALA A 47 -5.97 4.67 -21.96
C ALA A 47 -5.64 3.18 -21.75
N MET A 48 -6.61 2.28 -21.91
CA MET A 48 -6.41 0.83 -21.77
C MET A 48 -6.03 0.13 -23.09
N ARG A 49 -6.11 0.83 -24.22
CA ARG A 49 -5.80 0.24 -25.53
C ARG A 49 -4.35 -0.23 -25.60
N SER A 50 -4.16 -1.44 -26.16
CA SER A 50 -2.85 -2.08 -26.32
C SER A 50 -2.14 -2.44 -25.00
N CYS A 51 -2.87 -2.50 -23.88
CA CYS A 51 -2.33 -3.01 -22.62
C CYS A 51 -2.59 -4.52 -22.51
N ASP A 52 -1.54 -5.29 -22.19
CA ASP A 52 -1.67 -6.73 -21.88
C ASP A 52 -2.13 -6.97 -20.44
N TRP A 53 -1.68 -6.10 -19.53
CA TRP A 53 -1.95 -6.13 -18.10
C TRP A 53 -2.54 -4.81 -17.63
N VAL A 54 -3.44 -4.87 -16.65
CA VAL A 54 -3.86 -3.72 -15.85
C VAL A 54 -3.58 -4.00 -14.37
N ILE A 55 -2.97 -3.05 -13.68
CA ILE A 55 -2.83 -3.08 -12.21
C ILE A 55 -3.72 -1.98 -11.65
N ILE A 56 -4.67 -2.36 -10.82
CA ILE A 56 -5.65 -1.48 -10.22
C ILE A 56 -5.26 -1.24 -8.77
N VAL A 57 -4.91 0.01 -8.49
CA VAL A 57 -4.76 0.55 -7.14
C VAL A 57 -6.03 1.35 -6.86
N PRO A 58 -6.95 0.86 -6.00
CA PRO A 58 -8.18 1.59 -5.70
C PRO A 58 -7.87 2.97 -5.12
N ASP A 59 -8.64 3.97 -5.55
CA ASP A 59 -8.51 5.33 -5.00
C ASP A 59 -8.73 5.35 -3.49
N ASP A 60 -8.12 6.31 -2.82
CA ASP A 60 -8.22 6.48 -1.39
C ASP A 60 -9.34 7.43 -0.96
N ASP A 61 -10.22 7.84 -1.88
CA ASP A 61 -11.31 8.81 -1.63
C ASP A 61 -12.73 8.21 -1.75
N ALA A 62 -13.75 9.07 -1.65
CA ALA A 62 -15.15 8.66 -1.68
C ALA A 62 -15.59 8.01 -3.01
N SER A 63 -14.86 8.26 -4.10
CA SER A 63 -15.16 7.73 -5.44
C SER A 63 -14.50 6.37 -5.72
N ARG A 64 -13.80 5.78 -4.73
CA ARG A 64 -13.07 4.50 -4.84
C ARG A 64 -13.78 3.41 -5.64
N VAL A 65 -15.04 3.12 -5.30
CA VAL A 65 -15.79 2.03 -5.93
C VAL A 65 -16.18 2.39 -7.36
N ASP A 66 -16.67 3.61 -7.57
CA ASP A 66 -17.15 4.05 -8.89
C ASP A 66 -15.98 4.15 -9.88
N HIS A 67 -14.88 4.81 -9.48
CA HIS A 67 -13.67 4.89 -10.30
C HIS A 67 -13.06 3.51 -10.55
N GLY A 68 -12.95 2.67 -9.51
CA GLY A 68 -12.43 1.32 -9.65
C GLY A 68 -13.25 0.46 -10.62
N ARG A 69 -14.58 0.51 -10.53
CA ARG A 69 -15.48 -0.20 -11.46
C ARG A 69 -15.30 0.26 -12.91
N ARG A 70 -15.20 1.58 -13.14
CA ARG A 70 -14.98 2.15 -14.48
C ARG A 70 -13.64 1.72 -15.08
N VAL A 71 -12.58 1.68 -14.28
CA VAL A 71 -11.27 1.17 -14.70
C VAL A 71 -11.35 -0.31 -15.08
N ILE A 72 -12.00 -1.14 -14.25
CA ILE A 72 -12.19 -2.57 -14.53
C ILE A 72 -13.00 -2.78 -15.80
N ASP A 73 -14.10 -2.05 -15.97
CA ASP A 73 -14.96 -2.12 -17.15
C ASP A 73 -14.23 -1.65 -18.41
N ALA A 74 -13.45 -0.56 -18.30
CA ALA A 74 -12.65 -0.06 -19.41
C ALA A 74 -11.57 -1.05 -19.86
N ALA A 75 -10.89 -1.69 -18.90
CA ALA A 75 -9.90 -2.72 -19.19
C ALA A 75 -10.54 -3.94 -19.87
N GLN A 76 -11.73 -4.36 -19.41
CA GLN A 76 -12.51 -5.42 -20.05
C GLN A 76 -12.90 -5.04 -21.50
N SER A 77 -13.47 -3.84 -21.70
CA SER A 77 -13.88 -3.32 -23.02
C SER A 77 -12.70 -3.24 -23.99
N ALA A 78 -11.53 -2.81 -23.51
CA ALA A 78 -10.29 -2.74 -24.27
C ALA A 78 -9.61 -4.10 -24.48
N ARG A 79 -10.18 -5.19 -23.94
CA ARG A 79 -9.69 -6.57 -24.03
C ARG A 79 -8.31 -6.78 -23.42
N VAL A 80 -8.01 -6.05 -22.35
CA VAL A 80 -6.82 -6.31 -21.53
C VAL A 80 -6.88 -7.77 -21.04
N GLN A 81 -5.76 -8.48 -21.16
CA GLN A 81 -5.75 -9.93 -20.95
C GLN A 81 -5.73 -10.31 -19.48
N ASN A 82 -5.01 -9.55 -18.66
CA ASN A 82 -4.77 -9.87 -17.26
C ASN A 82 -5.00 -8.67 -16.35
N CYS A 83 -5.57 -8.91 -15.18
CA CYS A 83 -5.89 -7.87 -14.20
C CYS A 83 -5.29 -8.20 -12.83
N ILE A 84 -4.58 -7.26 -12.23
CA ILE A 84 -4.21 -7.32 -10.81
C ILE A 84 -4.98 -6.26 -10.04
N LEU A 85 -5.63 -6.63 -8.94
CA LEU A 85 -6.28 -5.70 -8.02
C LEU A 85 -5.55 -5.71 -6.68
N LEU A 86 -5.12 -4.53 -6.20
CA LEU A 86 -4.74 -4.37 -4.80
C LEU A 86 -5.99 -4.29 -3.92
N SER A 87 -6.02 -5.13 -2.89
CA SER A 87 -7.11 -5.28 -1.94
C SER A 87 -6.58 -5.38 -0.51
N LEU A 88 -7.48 -5.51 0.46
CA LEU A 88 -7.15 -5.56 1.87
C LEU A 88 -7.29 -6.97 2.46
N ALA A 89 -6.38 -7.31 3.36
CA ALA A 89 -6.47 -8.52 4.17
C ALA A 89 -7.75 -8.51 5.02
N ALA A 90 -8.33 -9.69 5.23
CA ALA A 90 -9.56 -9.88 5.99
C ALA A 90 -10.77 -9.07 5.48
N VAL A 91 -10.82 -8.71 4.19
CA VAL A 91 -11.95 -7.98 3.59
C VAL A 91 -13.30 -8.64 3.83
N ASP A 92 -13.35 -9.98 3.79
CA ASP A 92 -14.54 -10.77 4.06
C ASP A 92 -15.04 -10.57 5.51
N ARG A 93 -14.11 -10.47 6.45
CA ARG A 93 -14.41 -10.15 7.84
C ARG A 93 -14.87 -8.70 8.00
N GLY A 94 -14.27 -7.77 7.26
CA GLY A 94 -14.69 -6.37 7.23
C GLY A 94 -16.14 -6.21 6.78
N ARG A 95 -16.53 -6.92 5.72
CA ARG A 95 -17.92 -7.00 5.25
C ARG A 95 -18.87 -7.53 6.32
N GLN A 96 -18.53 -8.65 6.96
CA GLN A 96 -19.33 -9.22 8.05
C GLN A 96 -19.53 -8.25 9.23
N LYS A 97 -18.56 -7.36 9.46
CA LYS A 97 -18.59 -6.35 10.51
C LYS A 97 -19.18 -5.01 10.08
N ASN A 98 -19.64 -4.89 8.83
CA ASN A 98 -20.12 -3.64 8.25
C ASN A 98 -19.08 -2.50 8.31
N LEU A 99 -17.79 -2.84 8.16
CA LEU A 99 -16.73 -1.85 7.99
C LEU A 99 -16.77 -1.33 6.55
N GLN A 100 -17.52 -0.24 6.33
CA GLN A 100 -17.88 0.24 5.00
C GLN A 100 -16.67 0.43 4.07
N TYR A 101 -15.56 1.00 4.57
CA TYR A 101 -14.39 1.30 3.75
C TYR A 101 -13.63 0.04 3.36
N ILE A 102 -13.66 -0.99 4.20
CA ILE A 102 -13.13 -2.32 3.86
C ILE A 102 -14.06 -3.01 2.86
N ALA A 103 -15.39 -2.94 3.07
CA ALA A 103 -16.37 -3.58 2.20
C ALA A 103 -16.24 -3.14 0.73
N GLN A 104 -15.91 -1.86 0.50
CA GLN A 104 -15.64 -1.30 -0.83
C GLN A 104 -14.53 -2.05 -1.60
N TYR A 105 -13.47 -2.50 -0.94
CA TYR A 105 -12.43 -3.31 -1.59
C TYR A 105 -12.98 -4.67 -2.02
N GLY A 106 -13.84 -5.28 -1.19
CA GLY A 106 -14.51 -6.51 -1.56
C GLY A 106 -15.44 -6.31 -2.76
N ASP A 107 -16.09 -5.15 -2.86
CA ASP A 107 -16.98 -4.86 -4.00
C ASP A 107 -16.19 -4.78 -5.31
N LEU A 108 -14.97 -4.25 -5.25
CA LEU A 108 -14.03 -4.27 -6.37
C LEU A 108 -13.50 -5.68 -6.65
N GLU A 109 -13.22 -6.49 -5.63
CA GLU A 109 -12.84 -7.90 -5.83
C GLU A 109 -13.92 -8.68 -6.58
N ASP A 110 -15.18 -8.53 -6.17
CA ASP A 110 -16.31 -9.20 -6.82
C ASP A 110 -16.48 -8.72 -8.27
N HIS A 111 -16.28 -7.42 -8.51
CA HIS A 111 -16.35 -6.85 -9.86
C HIS A 111 -15.24 -7.36 -10.78
N VAL A 112 -14.00 -7.48 -10.29
CA VAL A 112 -12.90 -8.11 -11.04
C VAL A 112 -13.24 -9.57 -11.36
N LYS A 113 -13.70 -10.35 -10.38
CA LYS A 113 -14.09 -11.76 -10.56
C LYS A 113 -15.24 -11.92 -11.57
N GLN A 114 -16.14 -10.95 -11.65
CA GLN A 114 -17.23 -10.95 -12.63
C GLN A 114 -16.73 -10.64 -14.06
N LYS A 115 -15.73 -9.77 -14.19
CA LYS A 115 -15.30 -9.19 -15.47
C LYS A 115 -14.15 -9.94 -16.13
N PHE A 116 -13.29 -10.57 -15.34
CA PHE A 116 -12.14 -11.34 -15.79
C PHE A 116 -12.35 -12.83 -15.54
N GLN A 117 -11.95 -13.66 -16.51
CA GLN A 117 -12.04 -15.10 -16.40
C GLN A 117 -11.09 -15.66 -15.33
N GLN A 118 -11.43 -16.85 -14.80
CA GLN A 118 -10.51 -17.58 -13.93
C GLN A 118 -9.16 -17.80 -14.63
N GLY A 119 -8.06 -17.57 -13.92
CA GLY A 119 -6.70 -17.57 -14.46
C GLY A 119 -6.26 -16.26 -15.14
N ARG A 120 -7.16 -15.28 -15.30
CA ARG A 120 -6.88 -13.96 -15.92
C ARG A 120 -6.92 -12.78 -14.95
N TYR A 121 -7.03 -13.07 -13.66
CA TYR A 121 -6.91 -12.05 -12.63
C TYR A 121 -6.09 -12.53 -11.43
N CYS A 122 -5.56 -11.59 -10.68
CA CYS A 122 -4.95 -11.81 -9.38
C CYS A 122 -5.42 -10.71 -8.42
N ILE A 123 -5.91 -11.09 -7.25
CA ILE A 123 -6.24 -10.16 -6.17
C ILE A 123 -5.12 -10.26 -5.16
N VAL A 124 -4.48 -9.14 -4.83
CA VAL A 124 -3.40 -9.09 -3.85
C VAL A 124 -3.93 -8.40 -2.61
N ARG A 125 -4.15 -9.16 -1.54
CA ARG A 125 -4.60 -8.68 -0.24
C ARG A 125 -3.39 -8.36 0.64
N ASN A 126 -3.25 -7.12 1.07
CA ASN A 126 -2.25 -6.68 2.05
C ASN A 126 -2.94 -6.00 3.25
N ASP A 127 -2.21 -5.76 4.34
CA ASP A 127 -2.76 -5.13 5.55
C ASP A 127 -2.15 -3.73 5.82
N PHE A 128 -1.05 -3.68 6.56
CA PHE A 128 -0.43 -2.47 7.08
C PHE A 128 0.96 -2.29 6.47
N PHE A 129 1.16 -1.20 5.74
CA PHE A 129 2.47 -0.90 5.16
C PHE A 129 3.44 -0.37 6.21
N GLN A 130 4.70 -0.82 6.12
CA GLN A 130 5.78 -0.31 6.96
C GLN A 130 5.92 1.22 6.81
N GLN A 131 5.74 1.72 5.58
CA GLN A 131 5.73 3.13 5.22
C GLN A 131 4.68 3.96 5.98
N TYR A 132 3.58 3.37 6.45
CA TYR A 132 2.61 4.12 7.26
C TYR A 132 3.21 4.64 8.57
N LEU A 133 4.32 4.05 9.06
CA LEU A 133 5.00 4.52 10.27
C LEU A 133 5.58 5.94 10.13
N TYR A 134 5.78 6.44 8.91
CA TYR A 134 6.13 7.83 8.69
C TYR A 134 5.07 8.79 9.25
N LEU A 135 3.79 8.40 9.26
CA LEU A 135 2.70 9.21 9.84
C LEU A 135 2.81 9.40 11.35
N TRP A 136 3.61 8.58 12.05
CA TRP A 136 3.85 8.72 13.48
C TRP A 136 5.08 9.55 13.83
N ILE A 137 5.89 10.00 12.85
CA ILE A 137 7.12 10.74 13.12
C ILE A 137 6.83 11.98 13.96
N ALA A 138 5.84 12.81 13.62
CA ALA A 138 5.52 14.00 14.40
C ALA A 138 5.19 13.67 15.87
N MET A 139 4.37 12.64 16.09
CA MET A 139 4.06 12.16 17.44
C MET A 139 5.30 11.65 18.18
N MET A 140 6.14 10.83 17.52
CA MET A 140 7.37 10.31 18.10
C MET A 140 8.32 11.44 18.53
N GLN A 141 8.44 12.48 17.71
CA GLN A 141 9.32 13.61 17.99
C GLN A 141 8.85 14.43 19.19
N ARG A 142 7.53 14.73 19.23
CA ARG A 142 6.92 15.58 20.26
C ARG A 142 6.73 14.86 21.58
N ASP A 143 6.19 13.64 21.54
CA ASP A 143 5.65 12.95 22.71
C ASP A 143 6.55 11.77 23.17
N LYS A 144 7.60 11.43 22.42
CA LYS A 144 8.48 10.26 22.65
C LYS A 144 7.69 8.95 22.84
N THR A 145 6.54 8.87 22.17
CA THR A 145 5.55 7.80 22.33
C THR A 145 4.93 7.52 20.97
N ILE A 146 4.65 6.25 20.70
CA ILE A 146 3.79 5.82 19.60
C ILE A 146 2.41 5.50 20.18
N ARG A 147 1.37 6.18 19.68
CA ARG A 147 -0.01 5.90 20.05
C ARG A 147 -0.76 5.29 18.88
N MET A 148 -1.30 4.09 19.06
CA MET A 148 -2.14 3.41 18.08
C MET A 148 -3.42 2.94 18.76
N SER A 149 -4.51 2.82 17.99
CA SER A 149 -5.75 2.24 18.49
C SER A 149 -5.68 0.72 18.44
N LEU A 150 -4.70 0.12 19.10
CA LEU A 150 -4.48 -1.33 19.19
C LEU A 150 -4.21 -1.71 20.65
N ARG A 151 -4.63 -2.89 21.09
CA ARG A 151 -4.33 -3.38 22.45
C ARG A 151 -2.96 -4.06 22.44
N ASP A 152 -2.36 -4.22 23.61
CA ASP A 152 -1.03 -4.84 23.75
C ASP A 152 -0.87 -6.21 23.07
N GLY A 153 -1.93 -7.02 23.06
CA GLY A 153 -1.93 -8.38 22.48
C GLY A 153 -2.33 -8.46 21.00
N ASP A 154 -2.73 -7.33 20.39
CA ASP A 154 -3.17 -7.29 19.00
C ASP A 154 -1.98 -7.46 18.06
N LYS A 155 -2.18 -8.26 17.01
CA LYS A 155 -1.09 -8.82 16.19
C LYS A 155 -1.36 -8.65 14.70
N PHE A 156 -0.32 -8.26 13.97
CA PHE A 156 -0.33 -7.99 12.53
C PHE A 156 1.06 -8.23 11.92
N ALA A 157 1.18 -8.24 10.59
CA ALA A 157 2.44 -8.54 9.91
C ALA A 157 2.80 -7.45 8.87
N PRO A 158 3.42 -6.32 9.31
CA PRO A 158 3.73 -5.18 8.45
C PRO A 158 4.52 -5.55 7.19
N VAL A 159 3.96 -5.25 6.02
CA VAL A 159 4.59 -5.55 4.71
C VAL A 159 5.19 -4.28 4.09
N ASN A 160 6.34 -4.41 3.43
CA ASN A 160 6.97 -3.29 2.76
C ASN A 160 6.35 -3.06 1.37
N VAL A 161 6.02 -1.81 1.02
CA VAL A 161 5.38 -1.51 -0.27
C VAL A 161 6.32 -1.74 -1.47
N GLU A 162 7.64 -1.62 -1.30
CA GLU A 162 8.61 -1.93 -2.36
C GLU A 162 8.61 -3.42 -2.71
N ASP A 163 8.44 -4.29 -1.71
CA ASP A 163 8.30 -5.73 -1.94
C ASP A 163 7.04 -6.05 -2.73
N ILE A 164 5.94 -5.35 -2.44
CA ILE A 164 4.70 -5.49 -3.22
C ILE A 164 4.95 -5.05 -4.66
N GLY A 165 5.50 -3.85 -4.88
CA GLY A 165 5.81 -3.34 -6.21
C GLY A 165 6.71 -4.28 -7.00
N HIS A 166 7.74 -4.84 -6.36
CA HIS A 166 8.63 -5.82 -7.00
C HIS A 166 7.92 -7.13 -7.32
N ALA A 167 7.08 -7.65 -6.42
CA ALA A 167 6.31 -8.86 -6.68
C ALA A 167 5.31 -8.66 -7.83
N LEU A 168 4.63 -7.52 -7.89
CA LEU A 168 3.74 -7.18 -9.01
C LEU A 168 4.50 -7.15 -10.34
N LEU A 169 5.69 -6.53 -10.35
CA LEU A 169 6.55 -6.54 -11.53
C LEU A 169 6.93 -7.96 -11.94
N LEU A 170 7.30 -8.83 -10.99
CA LEU A 170 7.66 -10.22 -11.29
C LEU A 170 6.47 -11.02 -11.87
N ILE A 171 5.25 -10.81 -11.36
CA ILE A 171 4.02 -11.43 -11.92
C ILE A 171 3.81 -11.00 -13.37
N VAL A 172 3.88 -9.69 -13.64
CA VAL A 172 3.66 -9.13 -14.99
C VAL A 172 4.75 -9.58 -15.98
N MET A 173 5.98 -9.72 -15.49
CA MET A 173 7.16 -10.03 -16.32
C MET A 173 7.46 -11.52 -16.44
N ASP A 174 6.60 -12.39 -15.92
CA ASP A 174 6.78 -13.84 -15.89
C ASP A 174 6.63 -14.47 -17.28
N LYS A 175 7.72 -14.44 -18.05
CA LYS A 175 7.79 -14.96 -19.42
C LYS A 175 7.62 -16.47 -19.53
N ARG A 176 7.91 -17.22 -18.46
CA ARG A 176 7.81 -18.69 -18.45
C ARG A 176 6.45 -19.17 -17.99
N ASP A 177 5.60 -18.24 -17.56
CA ASP A 177 4.28 -18.49 -17.00
C ASP A 177 4.34 -19.33 -15.71
N ASP A 178 5.50 -19.47 -15.07
CA ASP A 178 5.67 -20.30 -13.87
C ASP A 178 4.89 -19.73 -12.67
N ILE A 179 5.01 -18.41 -12.45
CA ILE A 179 4.31 -17.65 -11.41
C ILE A 179 2.84 -17.52 -11.77
N ASN A 180 2.52 -17.20 -13.02
CA ASN A 180 1.14 -17.02 -13.48
C ASN A 180 0.36 -18.34 -13.47
N MET A 181 0.98 -19.46 -13.86
CA MET A 181 0.39 -20.79 -13.69
C MET A 181 0.24 -21.16 -12.22
N MET A 182 1.20 -20.83 -11.36
CA MET A 182 1.06 -21.04 -9.91
C MET A 182 -0.18 -20.31 -9.36
N ILE A 183 -0.35 -19.04 -9.72
CA ILE A 183 -1.51 -18.22 -9.31
C ILE A 183 -2.82 -18.82 -9.87
N ALA A 184 -2.84 -19.16 -11.16
CA ALA A 184 -4.02 -19.71 -11.82
C ALA A 184 -4.45 -21.08 -11.24
N ASN A 185 -3.48 -21.93 -10.86
CA ASN A 185 -3.73 -23.30 -10.40
C ASN A 185 -3.99 -23.42 -8.89
N HIS A 186 -3.42 -22.54 -8.07
CA HIS A 186 -3.44 -22.70 -6.61
C HIS A 186 -4.29 -21.67 -5.88
N GLN A 187 -4.26 -20.38 -6.26
CA GLN A 187 -5.13 -19.35 -5.69
C GLN A 187 -5.00 -18.01 -6.45
N GLN A 188 -6.09 -17.47 -7.00
CA GLN A 188 -6.10 -16.13 -7.62
C GLN A 188 -6.20 -14.99 -6.58
N VAL A 189 -6.21 -15.32 -5.29
CA VAL A 189 -6.18 -14.37 -4.19
C VAL A 189 -4.91 -14.62 -3.41
N LEU A 190 -3.95 -13.72 -3.53
CA LEU A 190 -2.69 -13.73 -2.80
C LEU A 190 -2.81 -12.86 -1.54
N HIS A 191 -2.14 -13.27 -0.49
CA HIS A 191 -2.00 -12.59 0.78
C HIS A 191 -0.55 -12.17 0.93
N PHE A 192 -0.27 -10.88 0.77
CA PHE A 192 1.07 -10.33 0.93
C PHE A 192 1.25 -9.79 2.34
N THR A 193 2.04 -10.50 3.14
CA THR A 193 2.35 -10.15 4.54
C THR A 193 3.83 -9.86 4.71
N GLY A 194 4.17 -9.12 5.76
CA GLY A 194 5.53 -9.08 6.28
C GLY A 194 6.01 -10.47 6.73
N PRO A 195 7.32 -10.64 6.99
CA PRO A 195 7.89 -11.95 7.30
C PRO A 195 7.57 -12.45 8.72
N LYS A 196 6.96 -11.61 9.56
CA LYS A 196 6.72 -11.92 10.98
C LYS A 196 5.50 -11.18 11.54
N VAL A 197 4.66 -11.92 12.25
CA VAL A 197 3.61 -11.36 13.13
C VAL A 197 4.24 -10.69 14.34
N MET A 198 3.75 -9.50 14.69
CA MET A 198 4.19 -8.75 15.85
C MET A 198 3.08 -7.91 16.49
N THR A 199 3.29 -7.52 17.74
CA THR A 199 2.50 -6.51 18.44
C THR A 199 3.09 -5.11 18.20
N VAL A 200 2.37 -4.05 18.59
CA VAL A 200 2.95 -2.69 18.54
C VAL A 200 4.14 -2.55 19.51
N LYS A 201 4.13 -3.26 20.65
CA LYS A 201 5.27 -3.30 21.57
C LYS A 201 6.50 -3.90 20.93
N ASP A 202 6.37 -5.03 20.24
CA ASP A 202 7.46 -5.64 19.47
C ASP A 202 8.01 -4.67 18.40
N LEU A 203 7.13 -3.94 17.71
CA LEU A 203 7.50 -2.93 16.72
C LEU A 203 8.30 -1.78 17.36
N VAL A 204 7.85 -1.27 18.52
CA VAL A 204 8.55 -0.21 19.27
C VAL A 204 9.91 -0.69 19.78
N GLU A 205 10.00 -1.93 20.26
CA GLU A 205 11.28 -2.54 20.65
C GLU A 205 12.26 -2.62 19.47
N LYS A 206 11.77 -3.04 18.30
CA LYS A 206 12.60 -3.09 17.08
C LYS A 206 13.03 -1.70 16.64
N LEU A 207 12.16 -0.69 16.71
CA LEU A 207 12.51 0.71 16.45
C LEU A 207 13.64 1.19 17.37
N ASN A 208 13.47 1.01 18.69
CA ASN A 208 14.45 1.45 19.69
C ASN A 208 15.82 0.78 19.54
N ARG A 209 15.86 -0.45 19.02
CA ARG A 209 17.12 -1.16 18.73
C ARG A 209 17.78 -0.73 17.42
N SER A 210 16.98 -0.32 16.44
CA SER A 210 17.46 -0.03 15.07
C SER A 210 17.87 1.43 14.89
N VAL A 211 17.30 2.35 15.68
CA VAL A 211 17.57 3.79 15.63
C VAL A 211 18.35 4.21 16.87
N ARG A 212 19.46 4.93 16.66
CA ARG A 212 20.36 5.35 17.73
C ARG A 212 19.69 6.34 18.68
N ASP A 213 19.98 6.23 19.97
CA ASP A 213 19.50 7.14 21.03
C ASP A 213 17.96 7.27 21.07
N MET A 214 17.27 6.27 20.52
CA MET A 214 15.82 6.20 20.47
C MET A 214 15.28 5.53 21.73
N ASN A 215 14.32 6.20 22.39
CA ASN A 215 13.63 5.68 23.56
C ASN A 215 12.13 5.98 23.44
N MET A 216 11.48 5.26 22.52
CA MET A 216 10.04 5.32 22.32
C MET A 216 9.31 4.39 23.29
N SER A 217 8.17 4.85 23.78
CA SER A 217 7.20 4.01 24.47
C SER A 217 5.96 3.77 23.60
N TYR A 218 5.16 2.76 23.96
CA TYR A 218 3.86 2.51 23.37
C TYR A 218 2.74 2.83 24.35
N SER A 219 1.67 3.47 23.88
CA SER A 219 0.42 3.54 24.60
C SER A 219 -0.77 3.39 23.66
N GLU A 220 -1.78 2.61 24.05
CA GLU A 220 -3.06 2.55 23.35
C GLU A 220 -3.76 3.92 23.37
N THR A 221 -4.48 4.24 22.30
CA THR A 221 -5.34 5.43 22.21
C THR A 221 -6.70 5.07 21.59
N SER A 222 -7.70 5.92 21.76
CA SER A 222 -9.01 5.65 21.15
C SER A 222 -8.96 5.80 19.62
N ARG A 223 -9.92 5.18 18.93
CA ARG A 223 -10.09 5.38 17.48
C ARG A 223 -10.28 6.87 17.15
N ASP A 224 -11.03 7.58 17.99
CA ASP A 224 -11.35 8.99 17.79
C ASP A 224 -10.14 9.90 17.98
N ASP A 225 -9.32 9.64 19.00
CA ASP A 225 -8.08 10.40 19.22
C ASP A 225 -7.08 10.18 18.08
N LEU A 226 -6.93 8.92 17.62
CA LEU A 226 -6.06 8.62 16.50
C LEU A 226 -6.56 9.26 15.20
N ARG A 227 -7.88 9.25 14.95
CA ARG A 227 -8.48 9.97 13.82
C ARG A 227 -8.13 11.46 13.87
N GLN A 228 -8.34 12.10 15.02
CA GLN A 228 -8.05 13.52 15.19
C GLN A 228 -6.57 13.83 14.95
N TYR A 229 -5.67 12.95 15.42
CA TYR A 229 -4.24 13.06 15.12
C TYR A 229 -3.97 13.00 13.62
N LEU A 230 -4.45 11.97 12.91
CA LEU A 230 -4.24 11.81 11.47
C LEU A 230 -4.83 12.97 10.66
N GLN A 231 -6.01 13.46 11.05
CA GLN A 231 -6.62 14.66 10.44
C GLN A 231 -5.80 15.93 10.73
N ALA A 232 -5.20 16.04 11.91
CA ALA A 232 -4.35 17.17 12.27
C ALA A 232 -3.07 17.23 11.43
N LEU A 233 -2.52 16.09 10.98
CA LEU A 233 -1.34 16.07 10.08
C LEU A 233 -1.56 16.88 8.79
N ARG A 234 -2.80 17.04 8.34
CA ARG A 234 -3.17 17.86 7.18
C ARG A 234 -3.08 19.36 7.44
N ARG A 235 -3.12 19.80 8.70
CA ARG A 235 -3.09 21.23 9.05
C ARG A 235 -1.76 21.80 8.62
N GLU A 236 -1.77 23.02 8.08
CA GLU A 236 -0.60 23.57 7.39
C GLU A 236 0.65 23.66 8.28
N GLU A 237 0.49 23.89 9.58
CA GLU A 237 1.60 23.88 10.55
C GLU A 237 2.23 22.49 10.72
N ASP A 238 1.40 21.46 10.89
CA ASP A 238 1.84 20.07 11.04
C ASP A 238 2.35 19.50 9.70
N ALA A 239 1.71 19.86 8.58
CA ALA A 239 2.15 19.50 7.25
C ALA A 239 3.50 20.16 6.91
N ARG A 240 3.70 21.45 7.23
CA ARG A 240 5.01 22.11 7.09
C ARG A 240 6.07 21.44 7.95
N TYR A 241 5.73 21.08 9.19
CA TYR A 241 6.66 20.36 10.05
C TYR A 241 7.04 19.00 9.47
N MET A 242 6.06 18.21 9.03
CA MET A 242 6.30 16.90 8.44
C MET A 242 7.10 16.98 7.13
N ARG A 243 6.85 17.99 6.29
CA ARG A 243 7.67 18.28 5.09
C ARG A 243 9.08 18.73 5.45
N SER A 244 9.27 19.55 6.49
CA SER A 244 10.61 19.95 6.95
C SER A 244 11.42 18.80 7.54
N MET A 245 10.74 17.75 8.01
CA MET A 245 11.35 16.53 8.51
C MET A 245 11.66 15.54 7.38
N ALA A 246 11.02 15.68 6.21
CA ALA A 246 11.35 14.90 5.02
C ALA A 246 12.62 15.48 4.41
N ARG A 247 13.75 14.80 4.58
CA ARG A 247 15.05 15.35 4.13
C ARG A 247 15.16 15.53 2.62
N ASN A 248 14.35 14.82 1.83
CA ASN A 248 13.75 15.22 0.55
C ASN A 248 12.62 14.20 0.27
N GLU A 249 11.41 14.64 -0.07
CA GLU A 249 10.37 13.72 -0.59
C GLU A 249 10.84 12.98 -1.86
N GLU A 250 11.87 13.50 -2.54
CA GLU A 250 12.52 12.89 -3.70
C GLU A 250 13.33 11.62 -3.39
N ASP A 251 13.75 11.39 -2.13
CA ASP A 251 14.65 10.29 -1.76
C ASP A 251 13.92 8.96 -1.45
N ASP A 252 12.64 9.00 -1.06
CA ASP A 252 11.79 7.82 -0.86
C ASP A 252 10.37 8.05 -1.43
N PRO A 253 10.10 7.65 -2.69
CA PRO A 253 8.80 7.84 -3.33
C PRO A 253 7.68 7.00 -2.70
N SER A 254 8.03 6.10 -1.76
CA SER A 254 7.07 5.24 -1.06
C SER A 254 6.48 5.89 0.19
N ARG A 255 6.96 7.08 0.58
CA ARG A 255 6.46 7.84 1.73
C ARG A 255 5.01 8.30 1.48
N PRO A 256 4.09 8.11 2.45
CA PRO A 256 2.73 8.63 2.33
C PRO A 256 2.74 10.16 2.22
N GLN A 257 2.08 10.69 1.18
CA GLN A 257 1.91 12.13 1.01
C GLN A 257 0.73 12.62 1.86
N ILE A 258 0.93 13.72 2.57
CA ILE A 258 -0.04 14.24 3.55
C ILE A 258 -1.29 14.77 2.86
N GLU A 259 -1.14 15.26 1.63
CA GLU A 259 -2.20 15.69 0.72
C GLU A 259 -3.16 14.55 0.39
N HIS A 260 -2.69 13.30 0.44
CA HIS A 260 -3.47 12.08 0.17
C HIS A 260 -4.07 11.46 1.45
N LEU A 261 -3.91 12.07 2.63
CA LEU A 261 -4.62 11.66 3.84
C LEU A 261 -6.09 12.12 3.82
N THR A 262 -6.87 11.65 2.84
CA THR A 262 -8.30 11.92 2.77
C THR A 262 -9.04 11.29 3.97
N ASP A 263 -10.27 11.72 4.25
CA ASP A 263 -11.06 11.09 5.31
C ASP A 263 -11.32 9.60 5.02
N ALA A 264 -11.50 9.22 3.75
CA ALA A 264 -11.66 7.83 3.37
C ALA A 264 -10.38 7.01 3.58
N PHE A 265 -9.18 7.57 3.32
CA PHE A 265 -7.91 6.94 3.67
C PHE A 265 -7.79 6.71 5.17
N ILE A 266 -8.05 7.75 5.97
CA ILE A 266 -7.97 7.69 7.43
C ILE A 266 -8.94 6.65 7.99
N GLU A 267 -10.20 6.66 7.57
CA GLU A 267 -11.17 5.66 8.04
C GLU A 267 -10.81 4.24 7.58
N THR A 268 -10.24 4.07 6.37
CA THR A 268 -9.74 2.77 5.91
C THR A 268 -8.64 2.25 6.83
N MET A 269 -7.68 3.11 7.20
CA MET A 269 -6.61 2.74 8.14
C MET A 269 -7.17 2.38 9.53
N LEU A 270 -8.13 3.14 10.04
CA LEU A 270 -8.77 2.85 11.32
C LEU A 270 -9.58 1.54 11.27
N ASP A 271 -10.23 1.24 10.15
CA ASP A 271 -10.93 -0.03 9.95
C ASP A 271 -9.96 -1.22 9.87
N VAL A 272 -8.78 -1.05 9.28
CA VAL A 272 -7.70 -2.05 9.33
C VAL A 272 -7.32 -2.32 10.79
N PHE A 273 -7.21 -1.30 11.64
CA PHE A 273 -6.96 -1.50 13.07
C PHE A 273 -8.09 -2.24 13.79
N GLU A 274 -9.35 -2.01 13.41
CA GLU A 274 -10.48 -2.80 13.90
C GLU A 274 -10.41 -4.27 13.46
N LEU A 275 -9.86 -4.58 12.28
CA LEU A 275 -9.60 -5.95 11.83
C LEU A 275 -8.42 -6.60 12.56
N ILE A 276 -7.36 -5.86 12.86
CA ILE A 276 -6.26 -6.34 13.71
C ILE A 276 -6.80 -6.77 15.08
N LYS A 277 -7.67 -5.96 15.70
CA LYS A 277 -8.32 -6.29 16.98
C LYS A 277 -9.15 -7.57 16.97
N THR A 278 -9.58 -8.04 15.80
CA THR A 278 -10.31 -9.32 15.71
C THR A 278 -9.40 -10.52 15.61
N GLY A 279 -8.09 -10.31 15.46
CA GLY A 279 -7.12 -11.35 15.14
C GLY A 279 -7.21 -11.84 13.69
N SER A 280 -7.99 -11.18 12.81
CA SER A 280 -8.22 -11.66 11.44
C SER A 280 -7.05 -11.41 10.48
N VAL A 281 -6.08 -10.60 10.90
CA VAL A 281 -4.83 -10.35 10.16
C VAL A 281 -3.59 -10.80 10.96
N ASN A 282 -3.78 -11.66 11.97
CA ASN A 282 -2.70 -12.35 12.68
C ASN A 282 -2.21 -13.56 11.86
N ILE A 283 -1.69 -13.30 10.66
CA ILE A 283 -1.24 -14.31 9.71
C ILE A 283 0.09 -13.91 9.09
N VAL A 284 0.89 -14.90 8.70
CA VAL A 284 2.05 -14.75 7.82
C VAL A 284 1.91 -15.82 6.75
N THR A 285 2.11 -15.43 5.49
CA THR A 285 2.14 -16.34 4.34
C THR A 285 3.54 -16.33 3.73
N ASP A 286 3.84 -17.35 2.92
CA ASP A 286 5.09 -17.45 2.16
C ASP A 286 4.92 -17.05 0.69
N GLU A 287 3.74 -16.56 0.31
CA GLU A 287 3.39 -16.26 -1.08
C GLU A 287 4.23 -15.12 -1.65
N LEU A 288 4.43 -14.05 -0.87
CA LEU A 288 5.30 -12.94 -1.26
C LEU A 288 6.76 -13.39 -1.35
N GLU A 289 7.25 -14.21 -0.41
CA GLU A 289 8.61 -14.78 -0.44
C GLU A 289 8.84 -15.66 -1.67
N LYS A 290 7.87 -16.52 -2.01
CA LYS A 290 7.92 -17.40 -3.18
C LYS A 290 8.04 -16.60 -4.47
N ILE A 291 7.26 -15.53 -4.62
CA ILE A 291 7.30 -14.68 -5.82
C ILE A 291 8.61 -13.90 -5.89
N LEU A 292 9.06 -13.32 -4.78
CA LEU A 292 10.29 -12.54 -4.73
C LEU A 292 11.57 -13.38 -4.90
N GLY A 293 11.51 -14.68 -4.57
CA GLY A 293 12.70 -15.54 -4.46
C GLY A 293 13.64 -15.15 -3.32
N ARG A 294 13.18 -14.30 -2.39
CA ARG A 294 13.88 -13.84 -1.19
C ARG A 294 12.85 -13.49 -0.12
N LYS A 295 13.31 -13.41 1.13
CA LYS A 295 12.46 -12.94 2.23
C LYS A 295 11.98 -11.50 1.99
N PRO A 296 10.71 -11.19 2.31
CA PRO A 296 10.23 -9.81 2.43
C PRO A 296 11.02 -9.05 3.51
N MET A 297 11.10 -7.73 3.38
CA MET A 297 11.83 -6.84 4.28
C MET A 297 11.30 -6.96 5.72
N ASP A 298 12.19 -7.26 6.67
CA ASP A 298 11.84 -7.20 8.08
C ASP A 298 11.75 -5.73 8.53
N ILE A 299 10.83 -5.44 9.45
CA ILE A 299 10.65 -4.09 9.98
C ILE A 299 11.93 -3.52 10.63
N SER A 300 12.83 -4.36 11.16
CA SER A 300 14.12 -3.91 11.72
C SER A 300 15.04 -3.39 10.63
N ASP A 301 15.03 -4.04 9.45
CA ASP A 301 15.79 -3.61 8.29
C ASP A 301 15.21 -2.30 7.74
N PHE A 302 13.87 -2.19 7.69
CA PHE A 302 13.19 -0.93 7.35
C PHE A 302 13.64 0.22 8.27
N PHE A 303 13.56 0.06 9.60
CA PHE A 303 14.02 1.10 10.51
C PHE A 303 15.51 1.40 10.39
N THR A 304 16.34 0.41 10.08
CA THR A 304 17.79 0.62 9.89
C THR A 304 18.07 1.41 8.62
N ASN A 305 17.38 1.08 7.52
CA ASN A 305 17.52 1.74 6.22
C ASN A 305 17.00 3.18 6.24
N HIS A 306 15.92 3.43 6.99
CA HIS A 306 15.26 4.73 7.11
C HIS A 306 15.55 5.41 8.46
N ARG A 307 16.64 5.04 9.13
CA ARG A 307 16.95 5.51 10.50
C ARG A 307 16.98 7.03 10.62
N GLU A 308 17.37 7.74 9.58
CA GLU A 308 17.49 9.20 9.59
C GLU A 308 16.13 9.89 9.69
N ASP A 309 15.09 9.31 9.09
CA ASP A 309 13.71 9.82 9.20
C ASP A 309 13.17 9.68 10.63
N PHE A 310 13.55 8.61 11.33
CA PHE A 310 13.06 8.30 12.67
C PHE A 310 13.93 8.89 13.80
N ASP A 311 15.20 9.22 13.54
CA ASP A 311 16.13 9.75 14.54
C ASP A 311 15.77 11.20 14.97
N PRO A 312 15.44 11.44 16.25
CA PRO A 312 15.07 12.77 16.75
C PRO A 312 16.21 13.79 16.75
N ASN A 313 17.46 13.35 16.65
CA ASN A 313 18.64 14.20 16.70
C ASN A 313 19.14 14.59 15.30
N MET A 314 18.79 13.82 14.26
CA MET A 314 19.19 14.09 12.87
C MET A 314 18.36 15.20 12.22
N ASN A 315 17.11 15.38 12.65
CA ASN A 315 16.17 16.33 12.05
C ASN A 315 16.21 17.75 12.65
N ARG A 316 17.27 18.11 13.37
CA ARG A 316 17.45 19.41 14.04
C ARG A 316 18.50 20.33 13.39
N LYS A 317 18.88 20.11 12.13
CA LYS A 317 19.84 20.97 11.44
C LYS A 317 19.20 21.91 10.45
#